data_AF-A0A4V2RZ34-F1
#
_entry.id   AF-A0A4V2RZ34-F1
#
_cell.length_a   1.000
_cell.length_b   1.000
_cell.length_c   1.000
_cell.angle_alpha   90.00
_cell.angle_beta   90.00
_cell.angle_gamma   90.00
#
_symmetry.space_group_name_H-M   'P 1'
#
loop_
_entity.id
_entity.type
_entity.pdbx_description
1 polymer ?
#
loop_
_entity_poly.entity_id
_entity_poly.type
_entity_poly.pdbx_seq_one_letter_code
_entity_poly.pdbx_strand_id
1 'polypeptide(L)'
;MVRKDIDTCRYYRYDAGRIVSNLGCTNCHLLTDVERKNDKGWTTFEGLALMDSLKLLDYTFTKKHKGWYADTGSYKGVKMDTLNDCEIRSLIRYIKDFGRDIPMPVH
;
A
#
# COMPACT_ATOMS: atom_id res chain seq x y z
N MET A 1 7.89 -29.58 4.85
CA MET A 1 7.75 -29.25 3.41
C MET A 1 7.34 -27.79 3.31
N VAL A 2 8.23 -26.90 2.88
CA VAL A 2 7.86 -25.51 2.58
C VAL A 2 7.12 -25.55 1.25
N ARG A 3 5.80 -25.36 1.23
CA ARG A 3 5.09 -25.08 -0.02
C ARG A 3 5.73 -23.81 -0.59
N LYS A 4 6.44 -23.95 -1.72
CA LYS A 4 6.65 -22.81 -2.61
C LYS A 4 5.26 -22.46 -3.13
N ASP A 5 4.52 -21.63 -2.39
CA ASP A 5 3.39 -20.93 -2.98
C ASP A 5 4.00 -20.09 -4.12
N ILE A 6 3.85 -20.60 -5.33
CA ILE A 6 4.17 -19.86 -6.54
C ILE A 6 3.27 -18.63 -6.47
N ASP A 7 3.87 -17.45 -6.40
CA ASP A 7 3.09 -16.21 -6.42
C ASP A 7 2.45 -16.10 -7.82
N THR A 8 1.20 -16.51 -7.93
CA THR A 8 0.41 -16.41 -9.15
C THR A 8 -0.12 -15.01 -9.37
N CYS A 9 0.05 -14.11 -8.40
CA CYS A 9 -0.42 -12.74 -8.51
C CYS A 9 0.50 -11.97 -9.45
N ARG A 10 0.00 -11.67 -10.65
CA ARG A 10 0.75 -10.84 -11.61
C ARG A 10 0.72 -9.39 -11.13
N TYR A 11 1.89 -8.85 -10.81
CA TYR A 11 2.04 -7.46 -10.40
C TYR A 11 2.10 -6.53 -11.62
N TYR A 12 1.22 -5.54 -11.63
CA TYR A 12 1.28 -4.39 -12.53
C TYR A 12 1.29 -3.10 -11.72
N ARG A 13 2.36 -2.31 -11.85
CA ARG A 13 2.52 -1.04 -11.11
C ARG A 13 1.35 -0.08 -11.36
N TYR A 14 0.83 -0.04 -12.58
CA TYR A 14 -0.31 0.80 -12.95
C TYR A 14 -1.58 0.44 -12.18
N ASP A 15 -1.93 -0.84 -12.12
CA ASP A 15 -3.14 -1.31 -11.42
C ASP A 15 -3.04 -1.07 -9.91
N ALA A 16 -1.88 -1.36 -9.33
CA ALA A 16 -1.63 -1.05 -7.92
C ALA A 16 -1.69 0.46 -7.65
N GLY A 17 -1.18 1.29 -8.55
CA GLY A 17 -1.29 2.75 -8.48
C GLY A 17 -2.75 3.24 -8.56
N ARG A 18 -3.59 2.60 -9.38
CA ARG A 18 -5.04 2.87 -9.40
C ARG A 18 -5.70 2.51 -8.07
N ILE A 19 -5.33 1.40 -7.45
CA ILE A 19 -5.83 1.02 -6.12
C ILE A 19 -5.42 2.09 -5.08
N VAL A 20 -4.14 2.50 -5.07
CA VAL A 20 -3.66 3.60 -4.20
C VAL A 20 -4.48 4.87 -4.37
N SER A 21 -4.76 5.25 -5.62
CA SER A 21 -5.53 6.45 -5.95
C SER A 21 -7.01 6.32 -5.57
N ASN A 22 -7.64 5.20 -5.87
CA ASN A 22 -9.06 4.95 -5.60
C ASN A 22 -9.34 4.86 -4.11
N LEU A 23 -8.42 4.24 -3.36
CA LEU A 23 -8.49 4.25 -1.92
C LEU A 23 -8.12 5.62 -1.39
N GLY A 24 -7.33 6.45 -2.08
CA GLY A 24 -6.95 7.78 -1.62
C GLY A 24 -5.82 7.75 -0.59
N CYS A 25 -4.94 6.75 -0.62
CA CYS A 25 -3.86 6.61 0.37
C CYS A 25 -2.97 7.86 0.45
N THR A 26 -2.86 8.61 -0.65
CA THR A 26 -2.06 9.84 -0.77
C THR A 26 -2.63 11.03 -0.01
N ASN A 27 -3.88 10.97 0.45
CA ASN A 27 -4.49 12.01 1.30
C ASN A 27 -3.85 12.06 2.69
N CYS A 28 -3.36 10.91 3.17
CA CYS A 28 -2.73 10.78 4.48
C CYS A 28 -1.23 10.47 4.38
N HIS A 29 -0.82 9.70 3.38
CA HIS A 29 0.54 9.25 3.19
C HIS A 29 1.17 10.01 2.02
N LEU A 30 2.00 11.01 2.31
CA LEU A 30 2.59 11.85 1.27
C LEU A 30 3.59 11.06 0.41
N LEU A 31 3.59 11.34 -0.89
CA LEU A 31 4.46 10.71 -1.92
C LEU A 31 5.75 11.48 -2.18
N THR A 32 5.95 12.66 -1.60
CA THR A 32 7.08 13.54 -1.95
C THR A 32 7.94 13.94 -0.77
N ASP A 33 7.59 13.43 0.41
CA ASP A 33 8.24 13.81 1.65
C ASP A 33 9.39 12.84 1.94
N VAL A 34 10.58 13.41 2.08
CA VAL A 34 11.83 12.67 2.37
C VAL A 34 11.83 12.19 3.82
N GLU A 35 11.05 12.82 4.69
CA GLU A 35 10.87 12.39 6.07
C GLU A 35 9.97 11.16 6.14
N ARG A 36 10.17 10.32 7.17
CA ARG A 36 9.38 9.08 7.36
C ARG A 36 7.97 9.34 7.89
N LYS A 37 7.72 10.55 8.40
CA LYS A 37 6.43 11.01 8.91
C LYS A 37 6.24 12.45 8.48
N ASN A 38 4.99 12.82 8.17
CA ASN A 38 4.64 14.21 7.91
C ASN A 38 4.38 14.97 9.23
N ASP A 39 4.10 16.27 9.11
CA ASP A 39 3.79 17.18 10.23
C ASP A 39 2.60 16.74 11.09
N LYS A 40 1.72 15.89 10.55
CA LYS A 40 0.57 15.31 11.28
C LYS A 40 0.92 14.00 12.00
N GLY A 41 2.18 13.58 11.94
CA GLY A 41 2.69 12.33 12.50
C GLY A 41 2.33 11.08 11.70
N TRP A 42 1.72 11.21 10.52
CA TRP A 42 1.38 10.10 9.65
C TRP A 42 2.61 9.64 8.87
N THR A 43 2.83 8.32 8.80
CA THR A 43 3.94 7.76 8.02
C THR A 43 3.81 8.13 6.55
N THR A 44 4.89 8.59 5.92
CA THR A 44 4.93 8.91 4.48
C THR A 44 5.10 7.63 3.65
N PHE A 45 4.98 7.71 2.32
CA PHE A 45 5.25 6.51 1.50
C PHE A 45 6.69 6.01 1.66
N GLU A 46 7.66 6.91 1.84
CA GLU A 46 9.05 6.55 2.16
C GLU A 46 9.12 5.77 3.50
N GLY A 47 8.45 6.27 4.53
CA GLY A 47 8.38 5.59 5.82
C GLY A 47 7.69 4.23 5.74
N LEU A 48 6.63 4.11 4.94
CA LEU A 48 5.91 2.84 4.72
C LEU A 48 6.78 1.85 3.94
N ALA A 49 7.52 2.31 2.93
CA ALA A 49 8.43 1.49 2.13
C ALA A 49 9.56 0.87 2.96
N LEU A 50 9.95 1.50 4.07
CA LEU A 50 10.96 0.98 5.00
C LEU A 50 10.41 -0.03 6.01
N MET A 51 9.09 -0.16 6.16
CA MET A 51 8.51 -1.15 7.06
C MET A 51 8.74 -2.58 6.56
N ASP A 52 8.88 -3.51 7.48
CA ASP A 52 8.78 -4.94 7.17
C ASP A 52 7.40 -5.24 6.54
N SER A 53 7.33 -6.14 5.55
CA SER A 53 6.11 -6.39 4.80
C SER A 53 4.96 -6.92 5.66
N LEU A 54 5.24 -7.73 6.69
CA LEU A 54 4.22 -8.21 7.63
C LEU A 54 3.74 -7.07 8.53
N LYS A 55 4.66 -6.21 8.97
CA LYS A 55 4.32 -5.01 9.74
C LYS A 55 3.50 -4.03 8.90
N LEU A 56 3.82 -3.85 7.63
CA LEU A 56 3.07 -2.98 6.72
C LEU A 56 1.66 -3.51 6.48
N LEU A 57 1.51 -4.82 6.30
CA LEU A 57 0.20 -5.46 6.17
C LEU A 57 -0.66 -5.21 7.43
N ASP A 58 -0.12 -5.51 8.61
CA ASP A 58 -0.84 -5.30 9.88
C ASP A 58 -1.13 -3.80 10.15
N TYR A 59 -0.17 -2.92 9.85
CA TYR A 59 -0.32 -1.47 10.00
C TYR A 59 -1.44 -0.92 9.10
N THR A 60 -1.39 -1.25 7.81
CA THR A 60 -2.30 -0.72 6.78
C THR A 60 -3.68 -1.34 6.87
N PHE A 61 -3.82 -2.65 7.12
CA PHE A 61 -5.12 -3.30 7.01
C PHE A 61 -5.83 -3.49 8.36
N THR A 62 -5.07 -3.64 9.45
CA THR A 62 -5.63 -4.05 10.75
C THR A 62 -5.63 -2.93 11.78
N LYS A 63 -4.48 -2.28 12.01
CA LYS A 63 -4.30 -1.37 13.15
C LYS A 63 -4.77 0.05 12.90
N LYS A 64 -4.42 0.65 11.76
CA LYS A 64 -4.70 2.07 11.49
C LYS A 64 -6.07 2.31 10.89
N HIS A 65 -6.52 1.37 10.08
CA HIS A 65 -7.71 1.49 9.26
C HIS A 65 -8.85 0.57 9.75
N LYS A 66 -8.56 -0.45 10.57
CA LYS A 66 -9.54 -1.46 11.02
C LYS A 66 -10.35 -2.06 9.84
N GLY A 67 -9.72 -2.24 8.69
CA GLY A 67 -10.37 -2.68 7.45
C GLY A 67 -11.05 -1.58 6.62
N TRP A 68 -11.11 -0.33 7.09
CA TRP A 68 -11.76 0.81 6.43
C TRP A 68 -10.79 1.91 6.05
N TYR A 69 -10.93 2.48 4.86
CA TYR A 69 -10.07 3.58 4.42
C TYR A 69 -10.22 4.85 5.29
N ALA A 70 -11.47 5.23 5.58
CA ALA A 70 -11.76 6.39 6.42
C ALA A 70 -13.06 6.19 7.20
N ASP A 71 -13.06 6.61 8.45
CA ASP A 71 -14.25 6.61 9.32
C ASP A 71 -15.19 7.81 8.99
N THR A 72 -14.69 8.82 8.26
CA THR A 72 -15.38 10.08 7.93
C THR A 72 -15.00 10.61 6.53
N GLY A 73 -15.76 11.57 6.00
CA GLY A 73 -15.50 12.22 4.70
C GLY A 73 -16.08 11.50 3.48
N SER A 74 -15.77 11.99 2.27
CA SER A 74 -16.32 11.50 0.99
C SER A 74 -15.96 10.05 0.65
N TYR A 75 -14.99 9.48 1.36
CA TYR A 75 -14.53 8.11 1.19
C TYR A 75 -14.92 7.21 2.38
N LYS A 76 -15.81 7.70 3.24
CA LYS A 76 -16.40 6.95 4.35
C LYS A 76 -17.10 5.72 3.79
N GLY A 77 -16.69 4.54 4.25
CA GLY A 77 -17.29 3.28 3.84
C GLY A 77 -16.55 2.53 2.73
N VAL A 78 -15.50 3.12 2.15
CA VAL A 78 -14.59 2.37 1.25
C VAL A 78 -13.78 1.41 2.11
N LYS A 79 -13.95 0.12 1.87
CA LYS A 79 -13.28 -0.90 2.64
C LYS A 79 -12.07 -1.46 1.91
N MET A 80 -10.98 -1.61 2.65
CA MET A 80 -9.78 -2.30 2.20
C MET A 80 -10.02 -3.82 2.06
N ASP A 81 -11.07 -4.36 2.71
CA ASP A 81 -11.48 -5.78 2.62
C ASP A 81 -12.11 -6.17 1.27
N THR A 82 -12.36 -5.19 0.38
CA THR A 82 -12.80 -5.45 -1.00
C THR A 82 -11.64 -5.87 -1.90
N LEU A 83 -10.40 -5.65 -1.46
CA LEU A 83 -9.22 -6.12 -2.19
C LEU A 83 -9.05 -7.62 -1.98
N ASN A 84 -8.84 -8.35 -3.07
CA ASN A 84 -8.41 -9.73 -3.00
C ASN A 84 -6.92 -9.84 -2.61
N ASP A 85 -6.47 -11.05 -2.27
CA ASP A 85 -5.08 -11.29 -1.83
C ASP A 85 -4.02 -10.80 -2.83
N CYS A 86 -4.29 -10.87 -4.13
CA CYS A 86 -3.35 -10.39 -5.16
C CYS A 86 -3.31 -8.86 -5.24
N GLU A 87 -4.44 -8.20 -5.05
CA GLU A 87 -4.51 -6.73 -4.98
C GLU A 87 -3.79 -6.21 -3.73
N ILE A 88 -3.98 -6.86 -2.58
CA ILE A 88 -3.28 -6.55 -1.34
C ILE A 88 -1.77 -6.70 -1.54
N ARG A 89 -1.31 -7.84 -2.10
CA ARG A 89 0.12 -8.07 -2.39
C ARG A 89 0.67 -7.04 -3.37
N SER A 90 -0.09 -6.70 -4.41
CA SER A 90 0.30 -5.68 -5.39
C SER A 90 0.42 -4.29 -4.76
N LEU A 91 -0.48 -3.94 -3.84
CA LEU A 91 -0.43 -2.69 -3.09
C LEU A 91 0.79 -2.63 -2.17
N ILE A 92 1.05 -3.71 -1.42
CA ILE A 92 2.24 -3.84 -0.58
C ILE A 92 3.50 -3.70 -1.43
N ARG A 93 3.57 -4.38 -2.58
CA ARG A 93 4.70 -4.27 -3.50
C ARG A 93 4.88 -2.85 -4.01
N TYR A 94 3.80 -2.20 -4.43
CA TYR A 94 3.82 -0.81 -4.90
C TYR A 94 4.39 0.15 -3.85
N ILE A 95 3.98 0.01 -2.59
CA ILE A 95 4.50 0.80 -1.47
C ILE A 95 5.98 0.50 -1.24
N LYS A 96 6.38 -0.78 -1.23
CA LYS A 96 7.78 -1.19 -1.01
C LYS A 96 8.74 -0.77 -2.14
N ASP A 97 8.19 -0.58 -3.34
CA ASP A 97 8.89 -0.12 -4.53
C ASP A 97 8.99 1.41 -4.60
N PHE A 98 8.38 2.13 -3.67
CA PHE A 98 8.52 3.57 -3.55
C PHE A 98 9.98 3.94 -3.24
N GLY A 99 10.50 4.97 -3.91
CA GLY A 99 11.89 5.43 -3.78
C GLY A 99 12.95 4.49 -4.40
N ARG A 100 12.55 3.35 -4.97
CA ARG A 100 13.48 2.40 -5.61
C ARG A 100 13.51 2.62 -7.12
N ASP A 101 14.72 2.62 -7.67
CA ASP A 101 14.93 2.53 -9.12
C ASP A 101 14.74 1.09 -9.56
N ILE A 102 13.52 0.78 -10.01
CA ILE A 102 13.14 -0.56 -10.45
C ILE A 102 12.90 -0.50 -11.95
N PRO A 103 13.66 -1.28 -12.75
CA PRO A 103 13.42 -1.36 -14.18
C PRO A 103 11.98 -1.83 -14.43
N MET A 104 11.20 -1.00 -15.11
CA MET A 104 9.89 -1.40 -15.58
C MET A 104 10.09 -2.48 -16.66
N PRO A 105 9.37 -3.61 -16.61
CA PRO A 105 9.44 -4.59 -17.68
C PRO A 105 9.02 -3.92 -19.00
N VAL A 106 9.94 -3.85 -19.95
CA VAL A 106 9.61 -3.54 -21.34
C VAL A 106 8.73 -4.68 -21.87
N HIS A 107 7.56 -4.31 -22.40
CA HIS A 107 6.58 -5.25 -22.96
C HIS A 107 7.19 -6.24 -23.94
#